data_AF-A0AAW2KAD0-F1
#
_entry.id   AF-A0AAW2KAD0-F1
#
_cell.length_a   1.000
_cell.length_b   1.000
_cell.length_c   1.000
_cell.angle_alpha   90.00
_cell.angle_beta   90.00
_cell.angle_gamma   90.00
#
_symmetry.space_group_name_H-M   'P 1'
#
loop_
_entity.id
_entity.type
_entity.pdbx_description
1 polymer ?
#
loop_
_entity_poly.entity_id
_entity_poly.type
_entity_poly.pdbx_seq_one_letter_code
_entity_poly.pdbx_strand_id
1 'polypeptide(L)'
;MSGQSQRLNVVPTVTMLGVMKARLVGATRGHALLKKKSENIKHIVQENVQSAALKVRSHQENVAGVNFQNLNFIDGETKNDLTGLARGGQQVQACRAAYVKAIELLVELATLQTSFLTLDEAIKTTNRRVNALENVVKPRLENTITYIKGELDELEREDFFRLKKIQGYKRREVEKTT
;
A
#
# COMPACT_ATOMS: atom_id res chain seq x y z
N MET A 1 -15.70 0.96 -27.67
CA MET A 1 -15.16 1.47 -28.96
C MET A 1 -13.77 0.89 -29.24
N SER A 2 -13.55 -0.43 -29.24
CA SER A 2 -12.18 -1.02 -29.35
C SER A 2 -12.01 -2.17 -30.34
N GLY A 3 -13.05 -2.53 -31.11
CA GLY A 3 -13.02 -3.71 -31.98
C GLY A 3 -12.67 -3.47 -33.46
N GLN A 4 -12.75 -2.24 -33.95
CA GLN A 4 -12.60 -1.96 -35.39
C GLN A 4 -11.14 -1.78 -35.84
N SER A 5 -10.22 -1.41 -34.95
CA SER A 5 -8.81 -1.18 -35.28
C SER A 5 -7.92 -2.43 -35.21
N GLN A 6 -8.49 -3.61 -34.92
CA GLN A 6 -7.74 -4.85 -34.69
C GLN A 6 -7.81 -5.86 -35.85
N ARG A 7 -8.44 -5.51 -36.98
CA ARG A 7 -8.59 -6.41 -38.13
C ARG A 7 -7.70 -5.94 -39.29
N LEU A 8 -6.99 -6.88 -39.91
CA LEU A 8 -6.25 -6.59 -41.14
C LEU A 8 -7.24 -6.18 -42.24
N ASN A 9 -6.92 -5.12 -42.98
CA ASN A 9 -7.73 -4.67 -44.11
C ASN A 9 -7.55 -5.64 -45.29
N VAL A 10 -8.46 -6.61 -45.42
CA VAL A 10 -8.44 -7.62 -46.48
C VAL A 10 -9.83 -7.89 -47.04
N VAL A 11 -9.89 -8.12 -48.36
CA VAL A 11 -11.15 -8.42 -49.06
C VAL A 11 -11.63 -9.82 -48.67
N PRO A 12 -12.90 -10.00 -48.24
CA PRO A 12 -13.42 -11.28 -47.76
C PRO A 12 -13.67 -12.26 -48.91
N THR A 13 -12.64 -13.01 -49.27
CA THR A 13 -12.68 -14.07 -50.30
C THR A 13 -12.22 -15.41 -49.72
N VAL A 14 -12.64 -16.53 -50.32
CA VAL A 14 -12.28 -17.89 -49.86
C VAL A 14 -10.76 -18.12 -49.88
N THR A 15 -10.09 -17.54 -50.88
CA THR A 15 -8.62 -17.54 -50.99
C THR A 15 -7.98 -16.78 -49.83
N MET A 16 -8.49 -15.59 -49.47
CA MET A 16 -7.99 -14.81 -48.34
C MET A 16 -8.25 -15.48 -46.98
N LEU A 17 -9.35 -16.23 -46.84
CA LEU A 17 -9.60 -17.05 -45.65
C LEU A 17 -8.52 -18.15 -45.48
N GLY A 18 -8.13 -18.80 -46.58
CA GLY A 18 -7.03 -19.77 -46.60
C GLY A 18 -5.68 -19.15 -46.20
N VAL A 19 -5.35 -17.98 -46.76
CA VAL A 19 -4.13 -17.23 -46.44
C VAL A 19 -4.10 -16.81 -44.96
N MET A 20 -5.22 -16.35 -44.40
CA MET A 20 -5.30 -15.96 -42.99
C MET A 20 -5.16 -17.16 -42.04
N LYS A 21 -5.75 -18.32 -42.38
CA LYS A 21 -5.56 -19.55 -41.61
C LYS A 21 -4.10 -20.01 -41.62
N ALA A 22 -3.43 -19.97 -42.78
CA ALA A 22 -2.02 -20.33 -42.90
C ALA A 22 -1.12 -19.38 -42.08
N ARG A 23 -1.37 -18.07 -42.13
CA ARG A 23 -0.66 -17.07 -41.32
C ARG A 23 -0.88 -17.28 -39.82
N LEU A 24 -2.10 -17.60 -39.39
CA LEU A 24 -2.40 -17.90 -38.00
C LEU A 24 -1.65 -19.14 -37.50
N VAL A 25 -1.57 -20.21 -38.30
CA VAL A 25 -0.80 -21.42 -37.96
C VAL A 25 0.71 -21.12 -37.89
N GLY A 26 1.24 -20.30 -38.80
CA GLY A 26 2.63 -19.84 -38.74
C GLY A 26 2.93 -19.01 -37.48
N ALA A 27 2.06 -18.05 -37.16
CA ALA A 27 2.21 -17.17 -36.00
C ALA A 27 2.12 -17.95 -34.67
N THR A 28 1.17 -18.89 -34.56
CA THR A 28 1.03 -19.75 -33.36
C THR A 28 2.23 -20.66 -33.14
N ARG A 29 2.79 -21.26 -34.21
CA ARG A 29 4.03 -22.05 -34.14
C ARG A 29 5.24 -21.18 -33.77
N GLY A 30 5.37 -20.00 -34.38
CA GLY A 30 6.43 -19.04 -34.07
C GLY A 30 6.39 -18.58 -32.60
N HIS A 31 5.19 -18.25 -32.09
CA HIS A 31 4.97 -17.91 -30.69
C HIS A 31 5.37 -19.07 -29.75
N ALA A 32 4.99 -20.31 -30.07
CA ALA A 32 5.36 -21.46 -29.25
C ALA A 32 6.89 -21.68 -29.20
N LEU A 33 7.60 -21.49 -30.31
CA LEU A 33 9.06 -21.61 -30.36
C LEU A 33 9.76 -20.50 -29.58
N LEU A 34 9.32 -19.25 -29.75
CA LEU A 34 9.88 -18.11 -29.03
C LEU A 34 9.60 -18.21 -27.52
N LYS A 35 8.40 -18.66 -27.15
CA LYS A 35 8.05 -18.93 -25.75
C LYS A 35 8.95 -20.03 -25.17
N LYS A 36 9.15 -21.16 -25.86
CA LYS A 36 10.08 -22.21 -25.42
C LYS A 36 11.52 -21.71 -25.27
N LYS A 37 12.01 -20.88 -26.19
CA LYS A 37 13.36 -20.29 -26.09
C LYS A 37 13.48 -19.36 -24.89
N SER A 38 12.47 -18.53 -24.62
CA SER A 38 12.42 -17.66 -23.44
C SER A 38 12.37 -18.46 -22.14
N GLU A 39 11.55 -19.51 -22.08
CA GLU A 39 11.45 -20.39 -20.91
C GLU A 39 12.74 -21.18 -20.67
N ASN A 40 13.44 -21.63 -21.72
CA ASN A 40 14.75 -22.29 -21.57
C ASN A 40 15.82 -21.36 -20.97
N ILE A 41 15.83 -20.07 -21.34
CA ILE A 41 16.77 -19.10 -20.75
C ILE A 41 16.46 -18.90 -19.26
N LYS A 42 15.17 -18.82 -18.90
CA LYS A 42 14.76 -18.77 -17.49
C LYS A 42 15.18 -20.03 -16.74
N HIS A 43 15.03 -21.20 -17.34
CA HIS A 43 15.41 -22.48 -16.73
C HIS A 43 16.92 -22.59 -16.51
N ILE A 44 17.75 -22.21 -17.48
CA ILE A 44 19.22 -22.22 -17.34
C ILE A 44 19.68 -21.26 -16.24
N VAL A 45 19.03 -20.11 -16.10
CA VAL A 45 19.34 -19.15 -15.02
C VAL A 45 18.86 -19.69 -13.66
N GLN A 46 17.71 -20.34 -13.59
CA GLN A 46 17.19 -20.94 -12.35
C GLN A 46 17.98 -22.18 -11.91
N GLU A 47 18.42 -23.01 -12.85
CA GLU A 47 19.13 -24.28 -12.59
C GLU A 47 20.59 -24.04 -12.15
N ASN A 48 21.23 -22.95 -12.63
CA ASN A 48 22.54 -22.51 -12.15
C ASN A 48 22.51 -21.84 -10.77
N VAL A 49 21.33 -21.50 -10.23
CA VAL A 49 21.18 -20.90 -8.90
C VAL A 49 20.54 -21.93 -7.96
N GLN A 50 21.30 -22.99 -7.63
CA GLN A 50 20.87 -23.97 -6.62
C GLN A 50 20.75 -23.37 -5.21
N SER A 51 21.49 -22.29 -4.92
CA SER A 51 21.34 -21.51 -3.70
C SER A 51 21.74 -20.05 -3.92
N ALA A 52 21.02 -19.13 -3.28
CA ALA A 52 21.36 -17.70 -3.36
C ALA A 52 22.71 -17.45 -2.66
N ALA A 53 23.63 -16.81 -3.39
CA ALA A 53 24.95 -16.42 -2.92
C ALA A 53 24.89 -15.35 -1.80
N LEU A 54 23.95 -14.39 -1.91
CA LEU A 54 23.67 -13.41 -0.86
C LEU A 54 22.25 -13.62 -0.36
N LYS A 55 22.08 -13.58 0.96
CA LYS A 55 20.78 -13.66 1.60
C LYS A 55 20.55 -12.41 2.41
N VAL A 56 19.30 -11.97 2.47
CA VAL A 56 18.87 -10.82 3.25
C VAL A 56 17.92 -11.32 4.32
N ARG A 57 18.15 -10.93 5.57
CA ARG A 57 17.25 -11.23 6.69
C ARG A 57 16.44 -9.98 7.02
N SER A 58 15.12 -10.14 7.07
CA SER A 58 14.24 -9.10 7.61
C SER A 58 14.27 -9.13 9.14
N HIS A 59 14.48 -7.98 9.74
CA HIS A 59 14.35 -7.71 11.17
C HIS A 59 13.26 -6.65 11.36
N GLN A 60 12.39 -6.83 12.35
CA GLN A 60 11.36 -5.83 12.66
C GLN A 60 11.81 -4.95 13.80
N GLU A 61 11.76 -3.64 13.61
CA GLU A 61 12.02 -2.65 14.66
C GLU A 61 10.81 -1.74 14.82
N ASN A 62 10.40 -1.46 16.05
CA ASN A 62 9.32 -0.52 16.29
C ASN A 62 9.93 0.82 16.70
N VAL A 63 9.65 1.87 15.93
CA VAL A 63 10.04 3.24 16.26
C VAL A 63 8.80 4.12 16.24
N ALA A 64 8.55 4.83 17.34
CA ALA A 64 7.42 5.76 17.49
C ALA A 64 6.03 5.15 17.18
N GLY A 65 5.84 3.84 17.44
CA GLY A 65 4.56 3.15 17.25
C GLY A 65 4.31 2.67 15.82
N VAL A 66 5.30 2.77 14.94
CA VAL A 66 5.28 2.22 13.58
C VAL A 66 6.34 1.12 13.48
N ASN A 67 5.95 -0.05 12.97
CA ASN A 67 6.86 -1.18 12.76
C ASN A 67 7.59 -1.02 11.42
N PHE A 68 8.91 -0.92 11.49
CA PHE A 68 9.85 -0.89 10.38
C PHE A 68 10.35 -2.29 10.06
N GLN A 69 10.70 -2.50 8.79
CA GLN A 69 11.36 -3.72 8.31
C GLN A 69 12.79 -3.34 7.93
N ASN A 70 13.74 -3.73 8.77
CA ASN A 70 15.16 -3.54 8.53
C ASN A 70 15.70 -4.77 7.81
N LEU A 71 16.40 -4.56 6.69
CA LEU A 71 16.97 -5.66 5.90
C LEU A 71 18.46 -5.76 6.22
N ASN A 72 18.85 -6.80 6.95
CA ASN A 72 20.24 -7.07 7.30
C ASN A 72 20.87 -8.05 6.32
N PHE A 73 22.12 -7.78 5.96
CA PHE A 73 22.92 -8.67 5.14
C PHE A 73 23.33 -9.94 5.88
N ILE A 74 23.20 -11.07 5.20
CA ILE A 74 23.83 -12.32 5.60
C ILE A 74 24.64 -12.84 4.42
N ASP A 75 25.95 -12.87 4.60
CA ASP A 75 26.86 -13.46 3.64
C ASP A 75 26.61 -14.96 3.57
N GLY A 76 26.16 -15.43 2.42
CA GLY A 76 26.18 -16.83 2.07
C GLY A 76 27.55 -17.17 1.52
N GLU A 77 28.30 -18.03 2.19
CA GLU A 77 29.54 -18.55 1.60
C GLU A 77 29.21 -19.32 0.32
N THR A 78 29.49 -18.70 -0.82
CA THR A 78 29.43 -19.37 -2.12
C THR A 78 30.86 -19.60 -2.60
N LYS A 79 31.33 -20.83 -2.38
CA LYS A 79 32.56 -21.37 -2.97
C LYS A 79 32.34 -21.62 -4.47
N ASN A 80 32.29 -20.55 -5.25
CA ASN A 80 32.51 -20.62 -6.69
C ASN A 80 33.97 -20.30 -6.94
N ASP A 81 34.81 -21.30 -6.69
CA ASP A 81 36.22 -21.26 -7.01
C ASP A 81 36.35 -21.32 -8.54
N LEU A 82 36.46 -20.15 -9.18
CA LEU A 82 36.72 -19.99 -10.63
C LEU A 82 38.15 -20.41 -11.00
N THR A 83 38.60 -21.56 -10.47
CA THR A 83 39.96 -22.11 -10.61
C THR A 83 40.26 -22.60 -12.03
N GLY A 84 39.26 -22.65 -12.92
CA GLY A 84 39.39 -23.12 -14.31
C GLY A 84 39.54 -22.02 -15.36
N LEU A 85 39.44 -20.73 -15.02
CA LEU A 85 39.37 -19.65 -16.01
C LEU A 85 40.71 -18.90 -16.18
N ALA A 86 41.81 -19.62 -16.37
CA ALA A 86 43.16 -19.10 -16.68
C ALA A 86 43.43 -17.67 -16.14
N ARG A 87 43.53 -16.67 -17.03
CA ARG A 87 43.77 -15.25 -16.69
C ARG A 87 42.48 -14.42 -16.56
N GLY A 88 41.33 -14.98 -16.94
CA GLY A 88 40.02 -14.33 -16.86
C GLY A 88 39.39 -14.37 -15.48
N GLY A 89 39.76 -15.36 -14.65
CA GLY A 89 39.24 -15.52 -13.29
C GLY A 89 39.48 -14.30 -12.39
N GLN A 90 40.62 -13.61 -12.57
CA GLN A 90 40.95 -12.40 -11.82
C GLN A 90 39.99 -11.24 -12.12
N GLN A 91 39.65 -11.02 -13.39
CA GLN A 91 38.71 -9.97 -13.80
C GLN A 91 37.29 -10.28 -13.34
N VAL A 92 36.87 -11.55 -13.42
CA VAL A 92 35.57 -12.00 -12.92
C VAL A 92 35.45 -11.80 -11.40
N GLN A 93 36.52 -12.08 -10.66
CA GLN A 93 36.55 -11.87 -9.21
C GLN A 93 36.51 -10.38 -8.84
N ALA A 94 37.21 -9.52 -9.58
CA ALA A 94 37.14 -8.07 -9.39
C ALA A 94 35.74 -7.51 -9.66
N CYS A 95 35.09 -7.95 -10.75
CA CYS A 95 33.71 -7.61 -11.06
C CYS A 95 32.75 -8.11 -9.97
N ARG A 96 32.93 -9.34 -9.47
CA ARG A 96 32.11 -9.89 -8.38
C ARG A 96 32.23 -9.04 -7.11
N ALA A 97 33.44 -8.64 -6.74
CA ALA A 97 33.66 -7.79 -5.56
C ALA A 97 32.99 -6.42 -5.70
N ALA A 98 33.03 -5.79 -6.88
CA ALA A 98 32.32 -4.54 -7.14
C ALA A 98 30.79 -4.73 -7.08
N TYR A 99 30.29 -5.86 -7.59
CA TYR A 99 28.87 -6.18 -7.59
C TYR A 99 28.32 -6.45 -6.20
N VAL A 100 29.09 -7.11 -5.32
CA VAL A 100 28.72 -7.33 -3.92
C VAL A 100 28.53 -5.99 -3.20
N LYS A 101 29.49 -5.06 -3.34
CA LYS A 101 29.39 -3.70 -2.77
C LYS A 101 28.19 -2.92 -3.31
N ALA A 102 27.85 -3.09 -4.59
CA ALA A 102 26.68 -2.46 -5.17
C ALA A 102 25.38 -3.03 -4.59
N ILE A 103 25.31 -4.35 -4.39
CA ILE A 103 24.16 -5.00 -3.74
C ILE A 103 24.04 -4.54 -2.29
N GLU A 104 25.15 -4.41 -1.56
CA GLU A 104 25.20 -3.84 -0.20
C GLU A 104 24.46 -2.50 -0.10
N LEU A 105 24.88 -1.53 -0.92
CA LEU A 105 24.24 -0.20 -0.98
C LEU A 105 22.77 -0.26 -1.42
N LEU A 106 22.42 -1.17 -2.32
CA LEU A 106 21.04 -1.30 -2.81
C LEU A 106 20.08 -1.80 -1.74
N VAL A 107 20.49 -2.70 -0.85
CA VAL A 107 19.61 -3.16 0.24
C VAL A 107 19.53 -2.13 1.34
N GLU A 108 20.60 -1.39 1.63
CA GLU A 108 20.52 -0.23 2.53
C GLU A 108 19.51 0.80 2.00
N LEU A 109 19.58 1.13 0.71
CA LEU A 109 18.62 2.01 0.05
C LEU A 109 17.20 1.43 0.11
N ALA A 110 17.03 0.13 -0.18
CA ALA A 110 15.73 -0.53 -0.12
C ALA A 110 15.12 -0.48 1.28
N THR A 111 15.94 -0.66 2.33
CA THR A 111 15.52 -0.56 3.73
C THR A 111 15.00 0.84 4.08
N LEU A 112 15.70 1.86 3.61
CA LEU A 112 15.29 3.25 3.83
C LEU A 112 14.02 3.57 3.04
N GLN A 113 13.89 3.07 1.81
CA GLN A 113 12.72 3.26 0.97
C GLN A 113 11.46 2.60 1.56
N THR A 114 11.56 1.34 2.01
CA THR A 114 10.42 0.66 2.66
C THR A 114 10.00 1.40 3.92
N SER A 115 10.97 1.83 4.74
CA SER A 115 10.73 2.60 5.95
C SER A 115 10.05 3.94 5.68
N PHE A 116 10.43 4.63 4.60
CA PHE A 116 9.80 5.88 4.20
C PHE A 116 8.35 5.68 3.78
N LEU A 117 8.05 4.63 3.01
CA LEU A 117 6.69 4.33 2.56
C LEU A 117 5.76 3.96 3.73
N THR A 118 6.22 3.15 4.68
CA THR A 118 5.42 2.80 5.87
C THR A 118 5.16 4.02 6.75
N LEU A 119 6.15 4.90 6.91
CA LEU A 119 5.98 6.16 7.63
C LEU A 119 5.00 7.10 6.96
N ASP A 120 5.09 7.27 5.64
CA ASP A 120 4.18 8.13 4.89
C ASP A 120 2.73 7.65 5.02
N GLU A 121 2.49 6.34 4.97
CA GLU A 121 1.17 5.78 5.22
C GLU A 121 0.70 6.05 6.66
N ALA A 122 1.55 5.82 7.66
CA ALA A 122 1.23 6.10 9.05
C ALA A 122 0.85 7.58 9.25
N ILE A 123 1.63 8.52 8.71
CA ILE A 123 1.36 9.96 8.77
C ILE A 123 0.03 10.32 8.07
N LYS A 124 -0.28 9.70 6.93
CA LYS A 124 -1.56 9.91 6.26
C LYS A 124 -2.73 9.43 7.10
N THR A 125 -2.60 8.29 7.77
CA THR A 125 -3.67 7.78 8.65
C THR A 125 -3.86 8.65 9.89
N THR A 126 -2.78 9.16 10.51
CA THR A 126 -2.88 10.06 11.67
C THR A 126 -3.49 11.39 11.25
N ASN A 127 -3.07 11.98 10.14
CA ASN A 127 -3.67 13.22 9.62
C ASN A 127 -5.16 13.06 9.31
N ARG A 128 -5.59 11.93 8.72
CA ARG A 128 -7.01 11.64 8.51
C ARG A 128 -7.79 11.55 9.83
N ARG A 129 -7.20 10.93 10.86
CA ARG A 129 -7.83 10.83 12.20
C ARG A 129 -7.95 12.20 12.86
N VAL A 130 -6.91 13.03 12.79
CA VAL A 130 -6.93 14.42 13.30
C VAL A 130 -8.02 15.20 12.60
N ASN A 131 -8.08 15.15 11.26
CA ASN A 131 -9.09 15.83 10.48
C ASN A 131 -10.53 15.37 10.83
N ALA A 132 -10.72 14.06 11.05
CA ALA A 132 -12.03 13.54 11.48
C ALA A 132 -12.42 14.03 12.88
N LEU A 133 -11.46 14.15 13.80
CA LEU A 133 -11.71 14.69 15.13
C LEU A 133 -12.07 16.17 15.09
N GLU A 134 -11.33 16.97 14.33
CA GLU A 134 -11.52 18.41 14.22
C GLU A 134 -12.83 18.78 13.52
N ASN A 135 -13.13 18.13 12.39
CA ASN A 135 -14.23 18.55 11.51
C ASN A 135 -15.51 17.72 11.66
N VAL A 136 -15.47 16.55 12.32
CA VAL A 136 -16.65 15.68 12.47
C VAL A 136 -16.99 15.44 13.94
N VAL A 137 -16.05 14.93 14.73
CA VAL A 137 -16.36 14.49 16.10
C VAL A 137 -16.56 15.68 17.04
N LYS A 138 -15.61 16.63 17.07
CA LYS A 138 -15.68 17.79 17.96
C LYS A 138 -16.95 18.64 17.73
N PRO A 139 -17.32 19.03 16.49
CA PRO A 139 -18.54 19.81 16.27
C PRO A 139 -19.82 19.06 16.65
N ARG A 140 -19.86 17.73 16.42
CA ARG A 140 -21.01 16.90 16.84
C ARG A 140 -21.17 16.87 18.36
N LEU A 141 -20.07 16.75 19.09
CA LEU A 141 -20.09 16.78 20.56
C LEU A 141 -20.51 18.16 21.07
N GLU A 142 -19.97 19.25 20.51
CA GLU A 142 -20.34 20.63 20.88
C GLU A 142 -21.84 20.92 20.65
N ASN A 143 -22.40 20.47 19.52
CA ASN A 143 -23.82 20.59 19.25
C ASN A 143 -24.67 19.79 20.24
N THR A 144 -24.22 18.59 20.60
CA THR A 144 -24.93 17.74 21.58
C THR A 144 -24.90 18.37 22.97
N ILE A 145 -23.76 18.95 23.38
CA ILE A 145 -23.65 19.68 24.66
C ILE A 145 -24.58 20.89 24.67
N THR A 146 -24.62 21.65 23.57
CA THR A 146 -25.50 22.82 23.46
C THR A 146 -26.98 22.43 23.55
N TYR A 147 -27.37 21.31 22.93
CA TYR A 147 -28.72 20.76 23.04
C TYR A 147 -29.08 20.37 24.48
N ILE A 148 -28.21 19.61 25.15
CA ILE A 148 -28.44 19.19 26.54
C ILE A 148 -28.55 20.40 27.47
N LYS A 149 -27.71 21.42 27.30
CA LYS A 149 -27.81 22.67 28.07
C LYS A 149 -29.12 23.40 27.83
N GLY A 150 -29.57 23.49 26.57
CA GLY A 150 -30.85 24.11 26.24
C GLY A 150 -32.03 23.41 26.89
N GLU A 151 -32.05 22.07 26.89
CA GLU A 151 -33.09 21.28 27.55
C GLU A 151 -33.07 21.46 29.08
N LEU A 152 -31.89 21.49 29.70
CA LEU A 152 -31.75 21.74 31.13
C LEU A 152 -32.25 23.14 31.52
N ASP A 153 -31.88 24.17 30.77
CA ASP A 153 -32.32 25.55 31.01
C ASP A 153 -33.84 25.70 30.87
N GLU A 154 -34.46 24.97 29.94
CA GLU A 154 -35.92 24.98 29.75
C GLU A 154 -36.65 24.24 30.88
N LEU A 155 -36.12 23.11 31.36
CA LEU A 155 -36.63 22.41 32.54
C LEU A 155 -36.54 23.30 33.80
N GLU A 156 -35.41 23.96 34.02
CA GLU A 156 -35.25 24.91 35.13
C GLU A 156 -36.22 26.09 35.03
N ARG A 157 -36.44 26.59 33.81
CA ARG A 157 -37.42 27.64 33.54
C ARG A 157 -38.84 27.19 33.85
N GLU A 158 -39.24 25.98 33.45
CA GLU A 158 -40.57 25.42 33.74
C GLU A 158 -40.80 25.29 35.25
N ASP A 159 -39.83 24.74 35.97
CA ASP A 159 -39.89 24.58 37.43
C ASP A 159 -39.95 25.95 38.13
N PHE A 160 -39.20 26.95 37.65
CA PHE A 160 -39.28 28.32 38.16
C PHE A 160 -40.67 28.95 37.94
N PHE A 161 -41.27 28.80 36.76
CA PHE A 161 -42.62 29.28 36.48
C PHE A 161 -43.67 28.59 37.36
N ARG A 162 -43.54 27.28 37.58
CA ARG A 162 -44.43 26.50 38.43
C ARG A 162 -44.40 27.01 39.87
N LEU A 163 -43.20 27.21 40.44
CA LEU A 163 -43.00 27.77 41.77
C LEU A 163 -43.57 29.20 41.90
N LYS A 164 -43.32 30.06 40.89
CA LYS A 164 -43.82 31.44 40.88
C LYS A 164 -45.35 31.52 40.86
N LYS A 165 -46.04 30.63 40.12
CA LYS A 165 -47.50 30.53 40.14
C LYS A 165 -48.02 30.18 41.53
N ILE A 166 -47.45 29.16 42.17
CA ILE A 166 -47.85 28.71 43.51
C ILE A 166 -47.68 29.85 44.53
N GLN A 167 -46.54 30.54 44.51
CA GLN A 167 -46.29 31.67 45.40
C GLN A 167 -47.26 32.84 45.12
N GLY A 168 -47.60 33.09 43.85
CA GLY A 168 -48.60 34.08 43.47
C GLY A 168 -50.01 33.76 43.99
N TYR A 169 -50.46 32.50 43.90
CA TYR A 169 -51.72 32.07 44.50
C TYR A 169 -51.71 32.25 46.03
N LYS A 170 -50.63 31.81 46.69
CA LYS A 170 -50.50 31.92 48.15
C LYS A 170 -50.50 33.39 48.62
N ARG A 171 -49.91 34.30 47.86
CA ARG A 171 -49.90 35.74 48.17
C ARG A 171 -51.28 36.39 47.98
N ARG A 172 -52.04 36.01 46.95
CA ARG A 172 -53.43 36.49 46.74
C ARG A 172 -54.40 35.98 47.80
N GLU A 173 -54.20 34.76 48.30
CA GLU A 173 -55.00 34.21 49.41
C GLU A 173 -54.79 35.03 50.69
N VAL A 174 -53.54 35.39 50.99
CA VAL A 174 -53.19 36.24 52.15
C VAL A 174 -53.81 37.64 52.02
N GLU A 175 -53.75 38.25 50.84
CA GLU A 175 -54.39 39.56 50.58
C GLU A 175 -55.92 39.54 50.68
N LYS A 176 -56.56 38.37 50.55
CA LYS A 176 -58.02 38.21 50.74
C LYS A 176 -58.43 37.91 52.18
N THR A 177 -57.49 37.44 53.00
CA THR A 177 -57.72 37.09 54.41
C THR A 177 -57.27 38.18 55.38
N THR A 178 -56.64 39.25 54.87
CA THR A 178 -56.27 40.46 55.63
C THR A 178 -57.23 41.59 55.26
#